data_AF-A0A918IPQ1-F1
#
_entry.id   AF-A0A918IPQ1-F1
#
_cell.length_a   1.000
_cell.length_b   1.000
_cell.length_c   1.000
_cell.angle_alpha   90.00
_cell.angle_beta   90.00
_cell.angle_gamma   90.00
#
_symmetry.space_group_name_H-M   'P 1'
#
loop_
_entity.id
_entity.type
_entity.pdbx_description
1 polymer ?
#
loop_
_entity_poly.entity_id
_entity_poly.type
_entity_poly.pdbx_seq_one_letter_code
_entity_poly.pdbx_strand_id
1 'polypeptide(L)'
;MTHGEAAAALDEAELDAHLDRRYEDLADDGGRHVAELAEWARIVQLLATTGGTYDPQADTVVQDELAADAERERAQQLEDEQHRQEQEAEAARRTALAPDILRHALLRTLARTGLLDSLSEDERSAVGRLPDSDPTAALALNTLMGRAYAAGAGTPSGSQS
;
A
#
# COMPACT_ATOMS: atom_id res chain seq x y z
N MET A 1 -38.97 -7.17 -6.12
CA MET A 1 -38.88 -7.94 -7.38
C MET A 1 -40.05 -8.91 -7.48
N THR A 2 -40.75 -8.91 -8.61
CA THR A 2 -41.84 -9.84 -8.94
C THR A 2 -41.31 -11.05 -9.71
N HIS A 3 -42.12 -12.11 -9.84
CA HIS A 3 -41.77 -13.28 -10.66
C HIS A 3 -41.39 -12.90 -12.09
N GLY A 4 -42.16 -12.03 -12.75
CA GLY A 4 -41.89 -11.63 -14.13
C GLY A 4 -40.58 -10.85 -14.29
N GLU A 5 -40.25 -10.00 -13.32
CA GLU A 5 -38.97 -9.28 -13.28
C GLU A 5 -37.80 -10.23 -13.04
N ALA A 6 -37.93 -11.19 -12.12
CA ALA A 6 -36.89 -12.18 -11.86
C ALA A 6 -36.66 -13.13 -13.05
N ALA A 7 -37.73 -13.53 -13.75
CA ALA A 7 -37.62 -14.37 -14.94
C ALA A 7 -36.90 -13.63 -16.09
N ALA A 8 -37.21 -12.34 -16.28
CA ALA A 8 -36.51 -11.53 -17.27
C ALA A 8 -35.02 -11.35 -16.93
N ALA A 9 -34.67 -11.16 -15.66
CA ALA A 9 -33.28 -11.07 -15.22
C ALA A 9 -32.51 -12.39 -15.40
N LEU A 10 -33.16 -13.54 -15.16
CA LEU A 10 -32.57 -14.85 -15.44
C LEU A 10 -32.33 -15.04 -16.94
N ASP A 11 -33.31 -14.72 -17.79
CA ASP A 11 -33.18 -14.82 -19.26
C ASP A 11 -32.03 -13.94 -19.78
N GLU A 12 -31.86 -12.74 -19.22
CA GLU A 12 -30.75 -11.84 -19.55
C GLU A 12 -29.40 -12.41 -19.10
N ALA A 13 -29.31 -12.92 -17.86
CA ALA A 13 -28.10 -13.55 -17.36
C ALA A 13 -27.70 -14.80 -18.15
N GLU A 14 -28.66 -15.63 -18.58
CA GLU A 14 -28.40 -16.79 -19.46
C GLU A 14 -27.92 -16.35 -20.85
N LEU A 15 -28.48 -15.26 -21.39
CA LEU A 15 -28.05 -14.70 -22.67
C LEU A 15 -26.61 -14.20 -22.59
N ASP A 16 -26.26 -13.46 -21.54
CA ASP A 16 -24.90 -12.98 -21.30
C ASP A 16 -23.93 -14.15 -21.13
N ALA A 17 -24.31 -15.19 -20.36
CA ALA A 17 -23.54 -16.44 -20.23
C ALA A 17 -23.22 -17.08 -21.60
N HIS A 18 -24.21 -17.07 -22.49
CA HIS A 18 -24.09 -17.63 -23.83
C HIS A 18 -23.21 -16.78 -24.74
N LEU A 19 -23.21 -15.46 -24.55
CA LEU A 19 -22.35 -14.53 -25.27
C LEU A 19 -20.90 -14.64 -24.78
N ASP A 20 -20.65 -14.63 -23.47
CA ASP A 20 -19.31 -14.75 -22.89
C ASP A 20 -18.63 -16.05 -23.28
N ARG A 21 -19.36 -17.18 -23.27
CA ARG A 21 -18.86 -18.48 -23.78
C ARG A 21 -18.46 -18.45 -25.26
N ARG A 22 -19.06 -17.56 -26.06
CA ARG A 22 -18.71 -17.39 -27.47
C ARG A 22 -17.43 -16.53 -27.64
N TYR A 23 -17.08 -15.71 -26.66
CA TYR A 23 -16.02 -14.72 -26.76
C TYR A 23 -14.72 -15.05 -26.02
N GLU A 24 -14.70 -15.87 -24.95
CA GLU A 24 -13.44 -16.19 -24.25
C GLU A 24 -13.27 -17.65 -23.74
N ASP A 25 -12.05 -18.16 -23.95
CA ASP A 25 -11.39 -19.35 -23.38
C ASP A 25 -10.55 -18.95 -22.14
N LEU A 26 -10.92 -17.87 -21.43
CA LEU A 26 -10.03 -17.19 -20.48
C LEU A 26 -10.75 -16.56 -19.26
N ALA A 27 -11.33 -17.38 -18.39
CA ALA A 27 -11.34 -17.14 -16.94
C ALA A 27 -11.85 -18.37 -16.18
N ASP A 28 -11.26 -18.67 -15.02
CA ASP A 28 -11.74 -19.66 -14.05
C ASP A 28 -12.97 -19.13 -13.27
N ASP A 29 -13.86 -18.39 -13.94
CA ASP A 29 -15.06 -17.77 -13.39
C ASP A 29 -16.31 -18.64 -13.58
N GLY A 30 -16.24 -19.66 -14.45
CA GLY A 30 -17.37 -20.50 -14.82
C GLY A 30 -18.07 -21.17 -13.63
N GLY A 31 -17.34 -21.45 -12.54
CA GLY A 31 -17.93 -21.97 -11.31
C GLY A 31 -18.80 -20.96 -10.56
N ARG A 32 -18.39 -19.68 -10.53
CA ARG A 32 -19.15 -18.60 -9.89
C ARG A 32 -20.39 -18.25 -10.71
N HIS A 33 -20.22 -18.14 -12.03
CA HIS A 33 -21.31 -17.78 -12.92
C HIS A 33 -22.41 -18.86 -12.99
N VAL A 34 -22.04 -20.14 -12.94
CA VAL A 34 -23.01 -21.24 -12.82
C VAL A 34 -23.77 -21.21 -11.50
N ALA A 35 -23.11 -20.86 -10.40
CA ALA A 35 -23.76 -20.73 -9.09
C ALA A 35 -24.76 -19.56 -9.08
N GLU A 36 -24.41 -18.44 -9.73
CA GLU A 36 -25.27 -17.28 -9.87
C GLU A 36 -26.54 -17.59 -10.65
N LEU A 37 -26.43 -18.24 -11.82
CA LEU A 37 -27.60 -18.67 -12.60
C LEU A 37 -28.50 -19.65 -11.83
N ALA A 38 -27.91 -20.55 -11.03
CA ALA A 38 -28.67 -21.48 -10.19
C ALA A 38 -29.46 -20.74 -9.09
N GLU A 39 -28.90 -19.67 -8.51
CA GLU A 39 -29.59 -18.86 -7.52
C GLU A 39 -30.72 -18.03 -8.15
N TRP A 40 -30.51 -17.47 -9.35
CA TRP A 40 -31.57 -16.80 -10.11
C TRP A 40 -32.74 -17.74 -10.42
N ALA A 41 -32.45 -18.96 -10.88
CA ALA A 41 -33.48 -19.98 -11.12
C ALA A 41 -34.25 -20.35 -9.85
N ARG A 42 -33.57 -20.43 -8.70
CA ARG A 42 -34.20 -20.66 -7.40
C ARG A 42 -35.13 -19.51 -6.99
N ILE A 43 -34.71 -18.26 -7.18
CA ILE A 43 -35.53 -17.07 -6.85
C ILE A 43 -36.79 -17.02 -7.73
N VAL A 44 -36.67 -17.31 -9.03
CA VAL A 44 -37.82 -17.43 -9.94
C VAL A 44 -38.80 -18.49 -9.43
N GLN A 45 -38.31 -19.68 -9.07
CA GLN A 45 -39.15 -20.76 -8.55
C GLN A 45 -39.81 -20.43 -7.20
N LEU A 46 -39.08 -19.76 -6.30
CA LEU A 46 -39.61 -19.28 -5.03
C LEU A 46 -40.77 -18.30 -5.26
N LEU A 47 -40.57 -17.33 -6.15
CA LEU A 47 -41.57 -16.33 -6.52
C LEU A 47 -42.80 -16.94 -7.20
N ALA A 48 -42.62 -17.96 -8.04
CA ALA A 48 -43.71 -18.70 -8.66
C ALA A 48 -44.57 -19.43 -7.63
N THR A 49 -43.96 -19.91 -6.55
CA THR A 49 -44.61 -20.70 -5.50
C THR A 49 -45.31 -19.83 -4.46
N THR A 50 -44.70 -18.70 -4.09
CA THR A 50 -45.22 -17.80 -3.05
C THR A 50 -46.17 -16.74 -3.58
N GLY A 51 -46.08 -16.39 -4.87
CA GLY A 51 -46.97 -15.41 -5.52
C GLY A 51 -46.81 -13.96 -5.03
N GLY A 52 -45.80 -13.69 -4.20
CA GLY A 52 -45.51 -12.39 -3.61
C GLY A 52 -44.32 -11.68 -4.27
N THR A 53 -44.00 -10.48 -3.79
CA THR A 53 -42.76 -9.78 -4.14
C THR A 53 -41.61 -10.25 -3.26
N TYR A 54 -40.46 -10.55 -3.86
CA TYR A 54 -39.21 -10.76 -3.16
C TYR A 54 -38.53 -9.42 -2.88
N ASP A 55 -38.07 -9.25 -1.64
CA ASP A 55 -37.29 -8.11 -1.17
C ASP A 55 -35.89 -8.59 -0.74
N PRO A 56 -34.84 -8.36 -1.56
CA PRO A 56 -33.47 -8.72 -1.23
C PRO A 56 -32.92 -8.01 0.01
N GLN A 57 -33.52 -6.87 0.40
CA GLN A 57 -33.12 -6.15 1.60
C GLN A 57 -33.62 -6.83 2.88
N ALA A 58 -34.64 -7.67 2.76
CA ALA A 58 -35.18 -8.48 3.86
C ALA A 58 -34.59 -9.91 3.88
N ASP A 59 -33.83 -10.32 2.87
CA ASP A 59 -33.23 -11.64 2.79
C ASP A 59 -31.90 -11.67 3.56
N THR A 60 -31.87 -12.40 4.66
CA THR A 60 -30.71 -12.50 5.54
C THR A 60 -29.50 -13.11 4.85
N VAL A 61 -29.68 -14.04 3.90
CA VAL A 61 -28.56 -14.64 3.17
C VAL A 61 -27.87 -13.58 2.31
N VAL A 62 -28.67 -12.80 1.57
CA VAL A 62 -28.17 -11.69 0.75
C VAL A 62 -27.49 -10.62 1.60
N GLN A 63 -28.07 -10.27 2.76
CA GLN A 63 -27.48 -9.28 3.64
C GLN A 63 -26.15 -9.75 4.28
N ASP A 64 -26.06 -11.04 4.64
CA ASP A 64 -24.83 -11.62 5.19
C ASP A 64 -23.70 -11.65 4.16
N GLU A 65 -24.00 -11.97 2.90
CA GLU A 65 -23.04 -11.93 1.79
C GLU A 65 -22.54 -10.51 1.51
N LEU A 66 -23.46 -9.54 1.42
CA LEU A 66 -23.11 -8.13 1.25
C LEU A 66 -22.26 -7.59 2.41
N ALA A 67 -22.54 -8.01 3.65
CA ALA A 67 -21.73 -7.65 4.81
C ALA A 67 -20.33 -8.27 4.72
N ALA A 68 -20.21 -9.52 4.26
CA ALA A 68 -18.93 -10.18 4.06
C ALA A 68 -18.11 -9.52 2.94
N ASP A 69 -18.74 -9.12 1.83
CA ASP A 69 -18.10 -8.36 0.76
C ASP A 69 -17.63 -6.99 1.22
N ALA A 70 -18.48 -6.24 1.93
CA ALA A 70 -18.10 -4.94 2.49
C ALA A 70 -16.90 -5.06 3.44
N GLU A 71 -16.78 -6.15 4.20
CA GLU A 71 -15.62 -6.39 5.05
C GLU A 71 -14.37 -6.73 4.24
N ARG A 72 -14.49 -7.55 3.19
CA ARG A 72 -13.38 -7.81 2.24
C ARG A 72 -12.88 -6.52 1.60
N GLU A 73 -13.78 -5.67 1.12
CA GLU A 73 -13.44 -4.39 0.51
C GLU A 73 -12.72 -3.45 1.49
N ARG A 74 -13.19 -3.38 2.75
CA ARG A 74 -12.50 -2.58 3.78
C ARG A 74 -11.11 -3.09 4.08
N ALA A 75 -10.95 -4.42 4.19
CA ALA A 75 -9.64 -5.03 4.40
C ALA A 75 -8.68 -4.68 3.26
N GLN A 76 -9.14 -4.81 2.01
CA GLN A 76 -8.38 -4.45 0.82
C GLN A 76 -7.97 -2.97 0.81
N GLN A 77 -8.91 -2.06 1.14
CA GLN A 77 -8.62 -0.63 1.22
C GLN A 77 -7.55 -0.29 2.27
N LEU A 78 -7.56 -0.99 3.42
CA LEU A 78 -6.55 -0.81 4.45
C LEU A 78 -5.17 -1.30 4.00
N GLU A 79 -5.11 -2.41 3.28
CA GLU A 79 -3.86 -2.93 2.70
C GLU A 79 -3.30 -1.97 1.64
N ASP A 80 -4.14 -1.46 0.75
CA ASP A 80 -3.76 -0.49 -0.28
C ASP A 80 -3.23 0.82 0.34
N GLU A 81 -3.90 1.31 1.38
CA GLU A 81 -3.47 2.50 2.12
C GLU A 81 -2.11 2.28 2.79
N GLN A 82 -1.90 1.12 3.44
CA GLN A 82 -0.62 0.78 4.05
C GLN A 82 0.50 0.70 3.01
N HIS A 83 0.23 0.04 1.89
CA HIS A 83 1.19 -0.09 0.80
C HIS A 83 1.55 1.28 0.20
N ARG A 84 0.58 2.18 0.04
CA ARG A 84 0.82 3.55 -0.39
C ARG A 84 1.70 4.31 0.61
N GLN A 85 1.40 4.22 1.90
CA GLN A 85 2.19 4.86 2.95
C GLN A 85 3.63 4.33 2.98
N GLU A 86 3.83 3.02 2.79
CA GLU A 86 5.15 2.43 2.73
C GLU A 86 5.95 2.94 1.52
N GLN A 87 5.32 3.02 0.34
CA GLN A 87 5.93 3.58 -0.85
C GLN A 87 6.32 5.06 -0.67
N GLU A 88 5.44 5.87 -0.08
CA GLU A 88 5.72 7.27 0.23
C GLU A 88 6.88 7.39 1.23
N ALA A 89 6.91 6.55 2.26
CA ALA A 89 8.00 6.51 3.22
C ALA A 89 9.32 6.08 2.58
N GLU A 90 9.30 5.11 1.67
CA GLU A 90 10.49 4.69 0.93
C GLU A 90 10.98 5.81 -0.01
N ALA A 91 10.08 6.46 -0.76
CA ALA A 91 10.41 7.59 -1.61
C ALA A 91 11.06 8.71 -0.80
N ALA A 92 10.49 9.06 0.36
CA ALA A 92 11.04 10.05 1.27
C ALA A 92 12.44 9.65 1.79
N ARG A 93 12.65 8.37 2.14
CA ARG A 93 13.97 7.84 2.54
C ARG A 93 14.99 7.95 1.41
N ARG A 94 14.61 7.62 0.17
CA ARG A 94 15.48 7.75 -1.01
C ARG A 94 15.85 9.21 -1.27
N THR A 95 14.90 10.14 -1.16
CA THR A 95 15.18 11.57 -1.25
C THR A 95 16.10 12.05 -0.13
N ALA A 96 15.90 11.61 1.11
CA ALA A 96 16.80 11.95 2.22
C ALA A 96 18.23 11.38 2.03
N LEU A 97 18.36 10.26 1.32
CA LEU A 97 19.62 9.67 0.90
C LEU A 97 20.16 10.26 -0.42
N ALA A 98 19.56 11.32 -0.97
CA ALA A 98 20.09 11.96 -2.17
C ALA A 98 21.54 12.38 -1.94
N PRO A 99 22.48 12.01 -2.82
CA PRO A 99 23.91 12.22 -2.60
C PRO A 99 24.28 13.67 -2.27
N ASP A 100 23.62 14.65 -2.89
CA ASP A 100 23.86 16.08 -2.62
C ASP A 100 23.42 16.51 -1.21
N ILE A 101 22.28 15.99 -0.73
CA ILE A 101 21.78 16.28 0.62
C ILE A 101 22.71 15.65 1.65
N LEU A 102 23.09 14.39 1.44
CA LEU A 102 24.04 13.67 2.31
C LEU A 102 25.43 14.35 2.30
N ARG A 103 25.93 14.76 1.13
CA ARG A 103 27.20 15.49 0.98
C ARG A 103 27.15 16.79 1.77
N HIS A 104 26.10 17.58 1.59
CA HIS A 104 25.95 18.84 2.30
C HIS A 104 25.88 18.63 3.82
N ALA A 105 25.11 17.64 4.29
CA ALA A 105 25.01 17.31 5.70
C ALA A 105 26.37 16.86 6.29
N LEU A 106 27.08 15.99 5.58
CA LEU A 106 28.39 15.47 5.99
C LEU A 106 29.43 16.60 6.08
N LEU A 107 29.54 17.44 5.04
CA LEU A 107 30.45 18.59 5.03
C LEU A 107 30.12 19.59 6.14
N ARG A 108 28.83 19.83 6.39
CA ARG A 108 28.38 20.71 7.48
C ARG A 108 28.75 20.17 8.86
N THR A 109 28.61 18.86 9.07
CA THR A 109 29.01 18.22 10.32
C THR A 109 30.52 18.26 10.52
N LEU A 110 31.31 17.98 9.47
CA LEU A 110 32.77 18.08 9.50
C LEU A 110 33.25 19.50 9.79
N ALA A 111 32.61 20.52 9.22
CA ALA A 111 32.91 21.91 9.53
C ALA A 111 32.61 22.22 11.01
N ARG A 112 31.47 21.75 11.52
CA ARG A 112 31.07 21.95 12.92
C ARG A 112 32.01 21.27 13.92
N THR A 113 32.56 20.11 13.57
CA THR A 113 33.53 19.40 14.42
C THR A 113 34.96 19.92 14.26
N GLY A 114 35.20 20.86 13.33
CA GLY A 114 36.54 21.38 13.02
C GLY A 114 37.43 20.40 12.24
N LEU A 115 36.90 19.23 11.87
CA LEU A 115 37.66 18.22 11.12
C LEU A 115 37.88 18.64 9.66
N LEU A 116 36.96 19.41 9.07
CA LEU A 116 37.02 19.78 7.66
C LEU A 116 38.35 20.47 7.27
N ASP A 117 38.87 21.32 8.15
CA ASP A 117 40.11 22.06 7.93
C ASP A 117 41.37 21.21 8.12
N SER A 118 41.26 20.10 8.88
CA SER A 118 42.36 19.15 9.12
C SER A 118 42.56 18.11 8.02
N LEU A 119 41.57 17.94 7.13
CA LEU A 119 41.65 16.97 6.04
C LEU A 119 42.59 17.45 4.94
N SER A 120 43.40 16.53 4.43
CA SER A 120 44.14 16.70 3.17
C SER A 120 43.19 16.81 1.97
N GLU A 121 43.70 17.29 0.83
CA GLU A 121 42.91 17.42 -0.40
C GLU A 121 42.34 16.09 -0.88
N ASP A 122 43.13 15.01 -0.78
CA ASP A 122 42.70 13.66 -1.16
C ASP A 122 41.57 13.14 -0.24
N GLU A 123 41.67 13.40 1.06
CA GLU A 123 40.63 13.03 2.04
C GLU A 123 39.35 13.85 1.83
N ARG A 124 39.46 15.15 1.52
CA ARG A 124 38.31 16.00 1.17
C ARG A 124 37.62 15.51 -0.10
N SER A 125 38.40 15.15 -1.11
CA SER A 125 37.89 14.60 -2.37
C SER A 125 37.22 13.23 -2.15
N ALA A 126 37.78 12.38 -1.28
CA ALA A 126 37.18 11.10 -0.91
C ALA A 126 35.87 11.28 -0.13
N VAL A 127 35.84 12.15 0.90
CA VAL A 127 34.64 12.51 1.66
C VAL A 127 33.58 13.13 0.76
N GLY A 128 33.99 13.96 -0.19
CA GLY A 128 33.11 14.54 -1.19
C GLY A 128 32.39 13.46 -2.00
N ARG A 129 33.11 12.47 -2.52
CA ARG A 129 32.55 11.39 -3.36
C ARG A 129 31.82 10.28 -2.60
N LEU A 130 31.97 10.23 -1.28
CA LEU A 130 31.41 9.17 -0.44
C LEU A 130 29.87 9.03 -0.59
N PRO A 131 29.06 10.10 -0.61
CA PRO A 131 27.61 9.98 -0.79
C PRO A 131 27.17 9.41 -2.14
N ASP A 132 27.99 9.58 -3.19
CA ASP A 132 27.72 8.99 -4.50
C ASP A 132 28.12 7.50 -4.56
N SER A 133 29.18 7.14 -3.84
CA SER A 133 29.80 5.80 -3.90
C SER A 133 29.19 4.83 -2.88
N ASP A 134 28.90 5.33 -1.69
CA ASP A 134 28.28 4.61 -0.57
C ASP A 134 27.47 5.58 0.32
N PRO A 135 26.20 5.85 -0.02
CA PRO A 135 25.35 6.77 0.74
C PRO A 135 25.07 6.26 2.17
N THR A 136 25.10 4.95 2.39
CA THR A 136 24.89 4.35 3.72
C THR A 136 26.07 4.64 4.62
N ALA A 137 27.31 4.47 4.13
CA ALA A 137 28.51 4.84 4.88
C ALA A 137 28.58 6.35 5.15
N ALA A 138 28.20 7.20 4.18
CA ALA A 138 28.13 8.64 4.37
C ALA A 138 27.16 9.03 5.50
N LEU A 139 25.96 8.43 5.52
CA LEU A 139 24.96 8.65 6.57
C LEU A 139 25.45 8.17 7.94
N ALA A 140 26.05 6.97 8.00
CA ALA A 140 26.58 6.40 9.23
C ALA A 140 27.70 7.30 9.83
N LEU A 141 28.63 7.76 8.99
CA LEU A 141 29.70 8.66 9.39
C LEU A 141 29.15 10.00 9.90
N ASN A 142 28.23 10.62 9.16
CA ASN A 142 27.57 11.86 9.56
C ASN A 142 26.87 11.72 10.93
N THR A 143 26.16 10.61 11.13
CA THR A 143 25.45 10.30 12.38
C THR A 143 26.43 10.09 13.54
N LEU A 144 27.51 9.35 13.32
CA LEU A 144 28.53 9.09 14.33
C LEU A 144 29.22 10.38 14.79
N MET A 145 29.64 11.23 13.84
CA MET A 145 30.28 12.51 14.15
C MET A 145 29.33 13.47 14.87
N GLY A 146 28.07 13.51 14.46
CA GLY A 146 27.04 14.31 15.14
C GLY A 146 26.87 13.89 16.60
N ARG A 147 26.82 12.59 16.89
CA ARG A 147 26.76 12.07 18.27
C ARG A 147 28.03 12.36 19.06
N ALA A 148 29.21 12.15 18.47
CA ALA A 148 30.49 12.39 19.15
C ALA A 148 30.66 13.87 19.53
N TYR A 149 30.29 14.78 18.63
CA TYR A 149 30.31 16.22 18.92
C TYR A 149 29.32 16.61 20.03
N ALA A 150 28.10 16.06 20.01
CA ALA A 150 27.12 16.31 21.07
C ALA A 150 27.58 15.79 22.44
N ALA A 151 28.22 14.62 22.48
CA ALA A 151 28.79 14.05 23.70
C ALA A 151 30.00 14.86 24.22
N GLY A 152 30.86 15.35 23.32
CA GLY A 152 32.01 16.18 23.66
C GLY A 152 31.64 17.62 24.08
N ALA A 153 30.60 18.20 23.48
CA ALA A 153 30.10 19.53 23.83
C ALA A 153 29.25 19.55 25.12
N GLY A 154 28.79 18.38 25.57
CA GLY A 154 27.93 18.20 26.75
C GLY A 154 28.66 18.00 28.07
N THR A 155 29.98 18.19 28.16
CA THR A 155 30.69 18.23 29.45
C THR A 155 30.75 19.68 29.96
N PRO A 156 29.85 20.12 30.86
CA PRO A 156 30.15 21.28 31.66
C PRO A 156 31.33 20.90 32.55
N SER A 157 32.47 21.57 32.33
CA SER A 157 33.53 21.69 33.32
C SER A 157 32.91 22.28 34.59
N GLY A 158 32.50 21.39 35.50
CA GLY A 158 32.25 21.74 36.89
C GLY A 158 33.57 22.13 37.51
N SER A 159 33.86 23.42 37.48
CA SER A 159 34.96 24.03 38.21
C SER A 159 34.92 23.61 39.67
N GLN A 160 36.10 23.24 40.13
CA GLN A 160 36.52 23.23 41.52
C GLN A 160 36.04 24.49 42.27
N SER A 161 35.50 24.30 43.47
CA SER A 161 35.79 25.08 44.68
C SER A 161 35.30 24.30 45.89
#